data_AF-A0A5P0JJ68-F1
#
_entry.id   AF-A0A5P0JJ68-F1
#
_cell.length_a   1.000
_cell.length_b   1.000
_cell.length_c   1.000
_cell.angle_alpha   90.00
_cell.angle_beta   90.00
_cell.angle_gamma   90.00
#
_symmetry.space_group_name_H-M   'P 1'
#
loop_
_entity.id
_entity.type
_entity.pdbx_description
1 polymer ?
#
loop_
_entity_poly.entity_id
_entity_poly.type
_entity_poly.pdbx_seq_one_letter_code
_entity_poly.pdbx_strand_id
1 'polypeptide(L)'
;NGWLQLNTAKTDKDGRIKALWPEQTATTGDYRVVFKTGDYFKKQNLESFFPEIPVEFHINKVNEHYHVPLLLSQYGYSTYRGS
;
A
#
# COMPACT_ATOMS: atom_id res chain seq x y z
N ASN A 1 8.27 0.09 -20.15
CA ASN A 1 6.83 0.23 -19.83
C ASN A 1 6.54 -0.53 -18.56
N GLY A 2 6.70 0.11 -17.41
CA GLY A 2 6.59 -0.57 -16.12
C GLY A 2 6.62 0.43 -14.97
N TRP A 3 6.36 -0.08 -13.76
CA TRP A 3 6.34 0.71 -12.54
C TRP A 3 7.77 1.00 -12.06
N LEU A 4 8.05 2.26 -11.68
CA LEU A 4 9.28 2.65 -11.00
C LEU A 4 9.04 2.63 -9.49
N GLN A 5 9.88 1.94 -8.74
CA GLN A 5 9.79 1.95 -7.27
C GLN A 5 10.27 3.30 -6.73
N LEU A 6 9.41 3.98 -5.98
CA LEU A 6 9.70 5.27 -5.35
C LEU A 6 10.23 5.12 -3.92
N ASN A 7 9.62 4.22 -3.13
CA ASN A 7 10.04 3.96 -1.75
C ASN A 7 9.57 2.56 -1.28
N THR A 8 10.07 2.11 -0.12
CA THR A 8 9.60 0.91 0.59
C THR A 8 9.69 1.12 2.11
N ALA A 9 8.73 0.58 2.87
CA ALA A 9 8.70 0.68 4.32
C ALA A 9 7.95 -0.49 4.96
N LYS A 10 8.08 -0.65 6.28
CA LYS A 10 7.33 -1.62 7.09
C LYS A 10 6.35 -0.88 7.99
N THR A 11 5.16 -1.43 8.16
CA THR A 11 4.17 -0.89 9.11
C THR A 11 4.71 -0.91 10.53
N ASP A 12 4.37 0.10 11.31
CA ASP A 12 4.62 0.14 12.74
C ASP A 12 3.71 -0.84 13.51
N LYS A 13 3.82 -0.85 14.85
CA LYS A 13 3.03 -1.70 15.74
C LYS A 13 1.52 -1.45 15.67
N ASP A 14 1.10 -0.28 15.16
CA ASP A 14 -0.31 0.11 15.02
C ASP A 14 -0.79 -0.10 13.56
N GLY A 15 0.02 -0.76 12.72
CA GLY A 15 -0.31 -1.09 11.33
C GLY A 15 -0.14 0.07 10.35
N ARG A 16 0.63 1.11 10.68
CA ARG A 16 0.71 2.35 9.90
C ARG A 16 2.08 2.60 9.29
N ILE A 17 2.09 3.30 8.16
CA ILE A 17 3.24 4.02 7.62
C ILE A 17 2.80 5.46 7.44
N LYS A 18 3.31 6.37 8.29
CA LYS A 18 2.84 7.76 8.34
C LYS A 18 3.31 8.60 7.13
N ALA A 19 4.49 8.30 6.60
CA ALA A 19 5.08 9.00 5.46
C ALA A 19 5.77 7.97 4.56
N LEU A 20 5.02 7.44 3.58
CA LEU A 20 5.57 6.50 2.59
C LEU A 20 6.19 7.23 1.40
N TRP A 21 5.69 8.42 1.07
CA TRP A 21 6.18 9.18 -0.07
C TRP A 21 7.64 9.62 0.17
N PRO A 22 8.56 9.47 -0.80
CA PRO A 22 9.96 9.91 -0.65
C PRO A 22 10.10 11.43 -0.63
N GLU A 23 11.28 11.94 -0.26
CA GLU A 23 11.59 13.39 -0.22
C GLU A 23 11.71 14.00 -1.64
N GLN A 24 10.59 14.04 -2.36
CA GLN A 24 10.47 14.63 -3.68
C GLN A 24 9.05 15.19 -3.89
N THR A 25 8.90 16.14 -4.80
CA THR A 25 7.59 16.68 -5.16
C THR A 25 6.73 15.60 -5.82
N ALA A 26 5.51 15.41 -5.31
CA ALA A 26 4.53 14.55 -5.96
C ALA A 26 4.03 15.17 -7.26
N THR A 27 3.81 14.34 -8.26
CA THR A 27 3.19 14.72 -9.53
C THR A 27 1.85 14.01 -9.68
N THR A 28 0.96 14.57 -10.50
CA THR A 28 -0.27 13.87 -10.88
C THR A 28 0.06 12.65 -11.72
N GLY A 29 -0.72 11.58 -11.57
CA GLY A 29 -0.52 10.35 -12.33
C GLY A 29 -0.96 9.10 -11.58
N ASP A 30 -0.64 7.96 -12.17
CA ASP A 30 -0.97 6.65 -11.63
C ASP A 30 0.13 6.16 -10.70
N TYR A 31 -0.29 5.68 -9.53
CA TYR A 31 0.57 5.17 -8.48
C TYR A 31 0.11 3.81 -8.02
N ARG A 32 1.03 3.07 -7.40
CA ARG A 32 0.75 1.75 -6.86
C ARG A 32 1.43 1.55 -5.52
N VAL A 33 0.67 1.11 -4.53
CA VAL A 33 1.20 0.52 -3.30
C VAL A 33 1.08 -0.99 -3.38
N VAL A 34 2.10 -1.72 -2.96
CA VAL A 34 2.10 -3.19 -2.95
C VAL A 34 2.25 -3.67 -1.52
N PHE A 35 1.20 -4.28 -0.98
CA PHE A 35 1.21 -4.88 0.35
C PHE A 35 1.73 -6.32 0.25
N LYS A 36 2.81 -6.64 0.96
CA LYS A 36 3.43 -7.98 0.98
C LYS A 36 2.67 -8.92 1.94
N THR A 37 1.40 -9.20 1.64
CA THR A 37 0.48 -9.95 2.49
C THR A 37 0.82 -11.43 2.62
N GLY A 38 1.35 -12.06 1.58
CA GLY A 38 1.84 -13.44 1.64
C GLY A 38 2.96 -13.59 2.67
N ASP A 39 3.95 -12.70 2.64
CA ASP A 39 5.03 -12.67 3.63
C ASP A 39 4.51 -12.38 5.05
N TYR A 40 3.49 -11.54 5.18
CA TYR A 40 2.86 -11.21 6.46
C TYR A 40 2.17 -12.43 7.10
N PHE A 41 1.35 -13.17 6.35
CA PHE A 41 0.67 -14.38 6.86
C PHE A 41 1.63 -15.55 7.05
N LYS A 42 2.61 -15.72 6.15
CA LYS A 42 3.64 -16.77 6.28
C LYS A 42 4.40 -16.68 7.60
N LYS A 43 4.76 -15.47 8.05
CA LYS A 43 5.44 -15.24 9.36
C LYS A 43 4.58 -15.65 10.56
N GLN A 44 3.28 -15.79 10.38
CA GLN A 44 2.32 -16.20 11.40
C GLN A 44 1.93 -17.68 11.26
N ASN A 45 2.57 -18.43 10.36
CA ASN A 45 2.18 -19.80 9.98
C ASN A 45 0.73 -19.90 9.50
N LEU A 46 0.27 -18.88 8.76
CA LEU A 46 -1.06 -18.82 8.17
C LEU A 46 -0.95 -18.83 6.64
N GLU A 47 -1.88 -19.51 6.00
CA GLU A 47 -2.05 -19.45 4.55
C GLU A 47 -2.64 -18.11 4.12
N SER A 48 -2.33 -17.67 2.90
CA SER A 48 -2.90 -16.48 2.29
C SER A 48 -3.30 -16.81 0.86
N PHE A 49 -4.52 -16.45 0.47
CA PHE A 49 -4.93 -16.51 -0.91
C PHE A 49 -4.17 -15.51 -1.80
N PHE A 50 -3.68 -14.42 -1.19
CA PHE A 50 -2.98 -13.34 -1.88
C PHE A 50 -1.47 -13.42 -1.59
N PRO A 51 -0.61 -13.68 -2.59
CA PRO A 51 0.84 -13.60 -2.41
C PRO A 51 1.28 -12.17 -2.09
N GLU A 52 0.63 -11.19 -2.72
CA GLU A 52 0.69 -9.76 -2.42
C GLU A 52 -0.58 -9.08 -2.93
N ILE A 53 -0.81 -7.84 -2.49
CA ILE A 53 -1.97 -7.04 -2.92
C ILE A 53 -1.46 -5.71 -3.49
N PRO A 54 -1.45 -5.55 -4.82
CA PRO A 54 -1.26 -4.24 -5.44
C PRO A 54 -2.56 -3.43 -5.36
N VAL A 55 -2.45 -2.17 -4.93
CA VAL A 55 -3.53 -1.19 -5.01
C VAL A 55 -3.05 -0.04 -5.89
N GLU A 56 -3.66 0.06 -7.07
CA GLU A 56 -3.40 1.11 -8.05
C GLU A 56 -4.41 2.26 -7.85
N PHE A 57 -3.93 3.49 -7.87
CA PHE A 57 -4.75 4.69 -7.68
C PHE A 57 -4.17 5.89 -8.41
N HIS A 58 -5.05 6.84 -8.74
CA HIS A 58 -4.67 8.05 -9.46
C HIS A 58 -4.62 9.25 -8.51
N ILE A 59 -3.51 10.00 -8.55
CA ILE A 59 -3.37 11.29 -7.87
C ILE A 59 -3.70 12.40 -8.87
N ASN A 60 -4.78 13.14 -8.61
CA ASN A 60 -5.16 14.33 -9.37
C ASN A 60 -4.85 15.64 -8.63
N LYS A 61 -4.63 15.60 -7.31
CA LYS A 61 -4.37 16.79 -6.48
C LYS A 61 -3.19 16.54 -5.55
N VAL A 62 -2.01 16.97 -5.96
CA VAL A 62 -0.73 16.70 -5.26
C VAL A 62 -0.62 17.31 -3.85
N ASN A 63 -1.48 18.26 -3.50
CA ASN A 63 -1.49 18.93 -2.20
C ASN A 63 -2.46 18.29 -1.18
N GLU A 64 -3.19 17.24 -1.56
CA GLU A 64 -4.07 16.50 -0.65
C GLU A 64 -3.32 15.34 0.02
N HIS A 65 -3.72 15.00 1.23
CA HIS A 65 -3.28 13.77 1.88
C HIS A 65 -4.03 12.57 1.28
N TYR A 66 -3.30 11.51 0.94
CA TYR A 66 -3.88 10.27 0.42
C TYR A 66 -3.66 9.14 1.42
N HIS A 67 -4.72 8.75 2.10
CA HIS A 67 -4.72 7.56 2.96
C HIS A 67 -5.25 6.36 2.18
N VAL A 68 -4.42 5.33 2.02
CA VAL A 68 -4.77 4.07 1.31
C VAL A 68 -4.69 2.89 2.29
N PRO A 69 -5.75 2.68 3.10
CA PRO A 69 -5.81 1.56 4.04
C PRO A 69 -6.04 0.22 3.34
N LEU A 70 -5.66 -0.86 4.05
CA LEU A 70 -5.98 -2.24 3.68
C LEU A 70 -6.66 -2.94 4.87
N LEU A 71 -7.91 -3.32 4.70
CA LEU A 71 -8.62 -4.23 5.60
C LEU A 71 -8.38 -5.65 5.09
N LEU A 72 -7.75 -6.51 5.89
CA LEU A 72 -7.17 -7.77 5.42
C LEU A 72 -7.65 -8.98 6.23
N SER A 73 -8.02 -10.04 5.53
CA SER A 73 -8.14 -11.41 6.02
C SER A 73 -7.36 -12.35 5.08
N GLN A 74 -7.24 -13.64 5.44
CA GLN A 74 -6.49 -14.62 4.63
C GLN A 74 -7.07 -14.82 3.22
N TYR A 75 -8.39 -14.56 3.03
CA TYR A 75 -9.12 -14.88 1.80
C TYR A 75 -9.98 -13.73 1.27
N GLY A 76 -9.89 -12.54 1.86
CA GLY A 76 -10.59 -11.36 1.39
C GLY A 76 -9.93 -10.09 1.91
N TYR A 77 -9.99 -9.03 1.12
CA TYR A 77 -9.53 -7.71 1.53
C TYR A 77 -10.44 -6.61 0.98
N SER A 78 -10.35 -5.43 1.57
CA SER A 78 -10.92 -4.21 0.99
C SER A 78 -9.95 -3.04 1.18
N THR A 79 -10.04 -2.08 0.26
CA THR A 79 -9.27 -0.84 0.27
C THR A 79 -10.18 0.29 -0.21
N TYR A 80 -9.84 1.52 0.14
CA TYR A 80 -10.59 2.71 -0.22
C TYR A 80 -9.69 3.93 -0.10
N ARG A 81 -10.16 5.10 -0.53
CA ARG A 81 -9.49 6.38 -0.25
C ARG A 81 -10.00 6.93 1.08
N GLY A 82 -9.14 6.95 2.09
CA GLY A 82 -9.40 7.64 3.36
C GLY A 82 -9.16 9.16 3.25
N SER A 83 -9.72 9.90 4.20
CA SER A 83 -9.40 11.31 4.46
C SER A 83 -8.00 11.48 5.06
#